data_AF-A0A815V4Q9-F1
#
_entry.id   AF-A0A815V4Q9-F1
#
_cell.length_a   1.000
_cell.length_b   1.000
_cell.length_c   1.000
_cell.angle_alpha   90.00
_cell.angle_beta   90.00
_cell.angle_gamma   90.00
#
_symmetry.space_group_name_H-M   'P 1'
#
loop_
_entity.id
_entity.type
_entity.pdbx_description
1 polymer ?
#
loop_
_entity_poly.entity_id
_entity_poly.type
_entity_poly.pdbx_seq_one_letter_code
_entity_poly.pdbx_strand_id
1 'polypeptide(L)'
;LNLPVTISLGYLEKLTLQVPWKNIYKQATKATIDGLFLLVVPKTEVEYDAKRDEKEQHEAKMKEVHQIEELRKEQEALKNAKASNKNSDTFVERMQLQVIRNLELSIRNIHVVYEDKSTKPNHPFAFGFTLHYITLHTTNPDWQPTILTEDTPLIHK
;
A
#
# COMPACT_ATOMS: atom_id res chain seq x y z
N LEU A 1 -3.66 -9.20 -2.18
CA LEU A 1 -4.87 -9.96 -2.58
C LEU A 1 -4.44 -11.14 -3.43
N ASN A 2 -4.71 -12.38 -3.00
CA ASN A 2 -4.38 -13.58 -3.78
C ASN A 2 -5.53 -13.88 -4.76
N LEU A 3 -5.82 -12.94 -5.65
CA LEU A 3 -6.87 -13.06 -6.66
C LEU A 3 -6.25 -13.35 -8.04
N PRO A 4 -6.92 -14.14 -8.91
CA PRO A 4 -6.47 -14.44 -10.27
C PRO A 4 -6.75 -13.27 -11.23
N VAL A 5 -6.52 -12.04 -10.79
CA VAL A 5 -6.74 -10.81 -11.57
C VAL A 5 -5.56 -9.87 -11.43
N THR A 6 -5.28 -9.10 -12.48
CA THR A 6 -4.23 -8.08 -12.51
C THR A 6 -4.81 -6.74 -12.94
N ILE A 7 -4.14 -5.65 -12.57
CA ILE A 7 -4.51 -4.30 -13.02
C ILE A 7 -3.85 -4.09 -14.38
N SER A 8 -4.65 -3.93 -15.44
CA SER A 8 -4.17 -3.61 -16.78
C SER A 8 -3.84 -2.12 -16.91
N LEU A 9 -4.75 -1.27 -16.43
CA LEU A 9 -4.59 0.17 -16.41
C LEU A 9 -5.13 0.73 -15.09
N GLY A 10 -4.44 1.71 -14.53
CA GLY A 10 -4.95 2.45 -13.38
C GLY A 10 -4.43 3.87 -13.39
N TYR A 11 -5.28 4.85 -13.08
CA TYR A 11 -4.86 6.22 -12.89
C TYR A 11 -5.63 6.91 -11.76
N LEU A 12 -4.96 7.91 -11.18
CA LEU A 12 -5.53 8.81 -10.19
C LEU A 12 -5.65 10.19 -10.82
N GLU A 13 -6.80 10.86 -10.73
CA GLU A 13 -6.92 12.24 -11.22
C GLU A 13 -6.17 13.20 -10.31
N LYS A 14 -6.39 13.09 -8.99
CA LYS A 14 -5.75 13.96 -8.01
C LYS A 14 -5.45 13.25 -6.71
N LEU A 15 -4.19 13.30 -6.29
CA LEU A 15 -3.75 12.93 -4.96
C LEU A 15 -3.32 14.20 -4.20
N THR A 16 -3.93 14.45 -3.04
CA THR A 16 -3.58 15.56 -2.15
C THR A 16 -3.19 14.99 -0.79
N LEU A 17 -1.99 15.34 -0.33
CA LEU A 17 -1.51 14.98 1.01
C LEU A 17 -1.32 16.25 1.84
N GLN A 18 -2.04 16.35 2.96
CA GLN A 18 -1.95 17.46 3.90
C GLN A 18 -1.26 16.99 5.18
N VAL A 19 0.05 17.24 5.28
CA VAL A 19 0.84 16.90 6.47
C VAL A 19 0.91 18.11 7.41
N PRO A 20 0.43 17.99 8.67
CA PRO A 20 0.46 19.09 9.62
C PRO A 20 1.83 19.21 10.30
N TRP A 21 2.88 19.63 9.57
CA TRP A 21 4.28 19.65 10.05
C TRP A 21 4.48 20.30 11.43
N LYS A 22 3.72 21.36 11.74
CA LYS A 22 3.80 22.06 13.04
C LYS A 22 3.13 21.30 14.19
N ASN A 23 2.22 20.38 13.89
CA ASN A 23 1.33 19.72 14.85
C ASN A 23 1.18 18.21 14.56
N ILE A 24 2.22 17.53 14.04
CA ILE A 24 2.15 16.11 13.63
C ILE A 24 1.73 15.15 14.74
N TYR A 25 1.89 15.54 16.01
CA TYR A 25 1.48 14.77 17.18
C TYR A 25 0.05 15.08 17.65
N LYS A 26 -0.55 16.17 17.16
CA LYS A 26 -1.87 16.68 17.60
C LYS A 26 -2.90 16.75 16.47
N GLN A 27 -2.49 16.57 15.23
CA GLN A 27 -3.32 16.65 14.02
C GLN A 27 -3.04 15.47 13.11
N ALA A 28 -4.09 14.90 12.54
CA ALA A 28 -3.99 13.82 11.57
C ALA A 28 -3.45 14.31 10.22
N THR A 29 -2.73 13.42 9.53
CA THR A 29 -2.35 13.65 8.13
C THR A 29 -3.53 13.26 7.26
N LYS A 30 -3.98 14.15 6.38
CA LYS A 30 -5.12 13.89 5.49
C LYS A 30 -4.62 13.55 4.10
N ALA A 31 -4.90 12.35 3.63
CA ALA A 31 -4.73 11.93 2.25
C ALA A 31 -6.09 11.95 1.56
N THR A 32 -6.20 12.68 0.44
CA THR A 32 -7.40 12.70 -0.39
C THR A 32 -7.04 12.27 -1.80
N ILE A 33 -7.74 11.24 -2.28
CA ILE A 33 -7.75 10.80 -3.67
C ILE A 33 -9.09 11.21 -4.26
N ASP A 34 -9.05 11.99 -5.33
CA ASP A 34 -10.23 12.32 -6.13
C ASP A 34 -10.03 11.70 -7.52
N GLY A 35 -10.96 10.83 -7.92
CA GLY A 35 -10.87 10.07 -9.17
C GLY A 35 -9.90 8.88 -9.07
N LEU A 36 -10.42 7.69 -8.75
CA LEU A 36 -9.67 6.43 -8.79
C LEU A 36 -10.27 5.54 -9.88
N PHE A 37 -9.54 5.35 -10.97
CA PHE A 37 -9.99 4.53 -12.11
C PHE A 37 -9.08 3.31 -12.27
N LEU A 38 -9.68 2.12 -12.26
CA LEU A 38 -8.97 0.85 -12.39
C LEU A 38 -9.63 -0.02 -13.47
N LEU A 39 -8.82 -0.50 -14.42
CA LEU A 39 -9.16 -1.56 -15.35
C LEU A 39 -8.47 -2.85 -14.91
N VAL A 40 -9.27 -3.84 -14.53
CA VAL A 40 -8.84 -5.13 -14.00
C VAL A 40 -9.09 -6.18 -15.07
N VAL A 41 -8.12 -7.07 -15.30
CA VAL A 41 -8.21 -8.16 -16.27
C VAL A 41 -7.83 -9.48 -15.60
N PRO A 42 -8.31 -10.64 -16.08
CA PRO A 42 -7.89 -11.92 -15.54
C PRO A 42 -6.39 -12.15 -15.72
N LYS A 43 -5.77 -12.85 -14.77
CA LYS A 43 -4.41 -13.39 -14.90
C LYS A 43 -4.44 -14.64 -15.78
N THR A 44 -4.74 -14.49 -17.06
CA THR A 44 -4.65 -15.60 -18.01
C THR A 44 -3.93 -15.12 -19.25
N GLU A 45 -2.60 -15.02 -19.14
CA GLU A 45 -1.70 -14.93 -20.29
C GLU A 45 -0.25 -15.25 -19.93
N VAL A 46 -0.05 -16.35 -19.20
CA VAL A 46 1.18 -17.13 -19.38
C VAL A 46 0.69 -18.55 -19.59
N GLU A 47 0.92 -19.12 -20.77
CA GLU A 47 0.82 -20.58 -20.92
C GLU A 47 1.57 -21.20 -19.74
N TYR A 48 0.94 -22.11 -19.01
CA TYR A 48 1.60 -22.80 -17.91
C TYR A 48 2.82 -23.54 -18.44
N ASP A 49 4.00 -22.92 -18.31
CA ASP A 49 5.28 -23.55 -18.53
C ASP A 49 5.86 -23.87 -17.16
N ALA A 50 5.76 -25.14 -16.78
CA ALA A 50 6.25 -25.63 -15.49
C ALA A 50 7.71 -25.21 -15.22
N LYS A 51 8.53 -25.05 -16.26
CA LYS A 51 9.93 -24.59 -16.12
C LYS A 51 10.04 -23.10 -15.82
N ARG A 52 9.13 -22.28 -16.35
CA ARG A 52 9.10 -20.84 -16.09
C ARG A 52 8.58 -20.54 -14.69
N ASP A 53 7.53 -21.24 -14.26
CA ASP A 53 6.98 -21.11 -12.90
C ASP A 53 7.99 -21.57 -11.85
N GLU A 54 8.69 -22.70 -12.07
CA GLU A 54 9.72 -23.17 -11.13
C GLU A 54 10.89 -22.18 -11.07
N LYS A 55 11.26 -21.58 -12.20
CA LYS A 55 12.28 -20.52 -12.26
C LYS A 55 11.82 -19.22 -11.58
N GLU A 56 10.59 -18.77 -11.81
CA GLU A 56 10.02 -17.58 -11.16
C GLU A 56 9.87 -17.79 -9.64
N GLN A 57 9.46 -18.98 -9.20
CA GLN A 57 9.43 -19.35 -7.77
C GLN A 57 10.82 -19.37 -7.16
N HIS A 58 11.81 -19.94 -7.87
CA HIS A 58 13.19 -19.96 -7.42
C HIS A 58 13.78 -18.54 -7.37
N GLU A 59 13.54 -17.72 -8.39
CA GLU A 59 13.98 -16.32 -8.43
C GLU A 59 13.32 -15.48 -7.34
N ALA A 60 12.02 -15.67 -7.07
CA ALA A 60 11.33 -15.00 -5.98
C ALA A 60 11.94 -15.38 -4.62
N LYS A 61 12.19 -16.69 -4.40
CA LYS A 61 12.83 -17.19 -3.18
C LYS A 61 14.26 -16.67 -3.03
N MET A 62 15.03 -16.65 -4.11
CA MET A 62 16.39 -16.12 -4.11
C MET A 62 16.42 -14.60 -3.89
N LYS A 63 15.46 -13.85 -4.44
CA LYS A 63 15.31 -12.41 -4.17
C LYS A 63 14.99 -12.15 -2.70
N GLU A 64 14.10 -12.93 -2.11
CA GLU A 64 13.78 -12.81 -0.68
C GLU A 64 15.00 -13.09 0.20
N VAL A 65 15.73 -14.18 -0.09
CA VAL A 65 17.01 -14.49 0.60
C VAL A 65 18.01 -13.35 0.42
N HIS A 66 18.16 -12.84 -0.79
CA HIS A 66 19.11 -11.77 -1.08
C HIS A 66 18.77 -10.47 -0.35
N GLN A 67 17.49 -10.07 -0.31
CA GLN A 67 17.04 -8.92 0.47
C GLN A 67 17.32 -9.09 1.97
N ILE A 68 17.09 -10.29 2.52
CA ILE A 68 17.41 -10.58 3.93
C ILE A 68 18.92 -10.45 4.17
N GLU A 69 19.76 -10.93 3.25
CA GLU A 69 21.22 -10.79 3.35
C GLU A 69 21.70 -9.35 3.22
N GLU A 70 21.13 -8.55 2.32
CA GLU A 70 21.43 -7.12 2.20
C GLU A 70 21.05 -6.37 3.46
N LEU A 71 19.84 -6.59 3.99
CA LEU A 71 19.39 -6.01 5.24
C LEU A 71 20.27 -6.42 6.42
N ARG A 72 20.74 -7.68 6.46
CA ARG A 72 21.69 -8.15 7.49
C ARG A 72 23.05 -7.46 7.38
N LYS A 73 23.60 -7.36 6.16
CA LYS A 73 24.87 -6.64 5.91
C LYS A 73 24.76 -5.17 6.25
N GLU A 74 23.66 -4.53 5.89
CA GLU A 74 23.38 -3.14 6.23
C GLU A 74 23.25 -2.97 7.75
N GLN A 75 22.55 -3.87 8.46
CA GLN A 75 22.48 -3.87 9.91
C GLN A 75 23.85 -4.07 10.59
N GLU A 76 24.72 -4.92 10.05
CA GLU A 76 26.09 -5.11 10.53
C GLU A 76 26.97 -3.90 10.25
N ALA A 77 26.86 -3.29 9.08
CA ALA A 77 27.54 -2.03 8.74
C ALA A 77 27.07 -0.87 9.62
N LEU A 78 25.76 -0.76 9.90
CA LEU A 78 25.18 0.19 10.84
C LEU A 78 25.63 -0.07 12.28
N LYS A 79 25.85 -1.33 12.70
CA LYS A 79 26.42 -1.64 14.03
C LYS A 79 27.85 -1.10 14.15
N ASN A 80 28.63 -1.13 13.07
CA ASN A 80 30.00 -0.60 13.04
C ASN A 80 30.08 0.93 12.85
N ALA A 81 29.09 1.56 12.20
CA ALA A 81 29.03 3.01 11.97
C ALA A 81 28.30 3.82 13.08
N LYS A 82 27.71 3.15 14.07
CA LYS A 82 26.84 3.71 15.13
C LYS A 82 27.51 4.60 16.19
N ALA A 83 28.63 5.24 15.88
CA ALA A 83 29.29 6.20 16.78
C ALA A 83 28.95 7.68 16.47
N SER A 84 28.45 8.04 15.28
CA SER A 84 28.29 9.47 14.93
C SER A 84 26.90 9.97 14.51
N ASN A 85 25.92 9.14 14.13
CA ASN A 85 24.66 9.66 13.52
C ASN A 85 23.33 9.02 13.97
N LYS A 86 23.31 8.37 15.14
CA LYS A 86 22.14 7.58 15.61
C LYS A 86 20.88 8.42 15.93
N ASN A 87 21.04 9.72 16.19
CA ASN A 87 19.93 10.56 16.69
C ASN A 87 19.04 11.14 15.58
N SER A 88 19.58 11.41 14.39
CA SER A 88 18.80 11.99 13.27
C SER A 88 17.89 10.96 12.60
N ASP A 89 18.40 9.76 12.35
CA ASP A 89 17.63 8.68 11.71
C ASP A 89 16.45 8.25 12.60
N THR A 90 16.70 8.10 13.91
CA THR A 90 15.65 7.77 14.88
C THR A 90 14.51 8.80 14.90
N PHE A 91 14.81 10.08 14.67
CA PHE A 91 13.80 11.15 14.67
C PHE A 91 12.95 11.13 13.40
N VAL A 92 13.58 10.97 12.22
CA VAL A 92 12.88 10.91 10.93
C VAL A 92 11.99 9.67 10.85
N GLU A 93 12.46 8.52 11.34
CA GLU A 93 11.68 7.29 11.43
C GLU A 93 10.41 7.47 12.29
N ARG A 94 10.56 8.04 13.49
CA ARG A 94 9.41 8.33 14.38
C ARG A 94 8.41 9.28 13.74
N MET A 95 8.90 10.25 12.98
CA MET A 95 8.06 11.21 12.26
C MET A 95 7.27 10.53 11.13
N GLN A 96 7.92 9.69 10.33
CA GLN A 96 7.26 8.92 9.26
C GLN A 96 6.19 7.97 9.84
N LEU A 97 6.53 7.25 10.92
CA LEU A 97 5.59 6.39 11.63
C LEU A 97 4.38 7.18 12.13
N GLN A 98 4.59 8.37 12.68
CA GLN A 98 3.51 9.22 13.17
C GLN A 98 2.58 9.70 12.04
N VAL A 99 3.15 10.04 10.87
CA VAL A 99 2.38 10.40 9.67
C VAL A 99 1.50 9.23 9.20
N ILE A 100 2.05 8.01 9.17
CA ILE A 100 1.33 6.79 8.77
C ILE A 100 0.26 6.40 9.81
N ARG A 101 0.58 6.54 11.11
CA ARG A 101 -0.30 6.13 12.22
C ARG A 101 -1.60 6.93 12.24
N ASN A 102 -1.52 8.23 12.00
CA ASN A 102 -2.65 9.14 11.98
C ASN A 102 -3.03 9.58 10.56
N LEU A 103 -2.88 8.68 9.58
CA LEU A 103 -3.31 8.92 8.21
C LEU A 103 -4.81 8.70 8.09
N GLU A 104 -5.54 9.77 7.82
CA GLU A 104 -6.94 9.75 7.38
C GLU A 104 -6.97 9.73 5.86
N LEU A 105 -7.65 8.74 5.28
CA LEU A 105 -7.73 8.58 3.83
C LEU A 105 -9.16 8.80 3.35
N SER A 106 -9.35 9.71 2.40
CA SER A 106 -10.62 9.88 1.69
C SER A 106 -10.39 9.59 0.23
N ILE A 107 -11.13 8.64 -0.34
CA ILE A 107 -11.11 8.32 -1.77
C ILE A 107 -12.50 8.66 -2.32
N ARG A 108 -12.56 9.45 -3.39
CA ARG A 108 -13.79 9.88 -4.06
C ARG A 108 -13.76 9.46 -5.52
N ASN A 109 -14.95 9.32 -6.11
CA ASN A 109 -15.11 9.01 -7.54
C ASN A 109 -14.32 7.76 -7.94
N ILE A 110 -14.66 6.63 -7.31
CA ILE A 110 -14.01 5.35 -7.55
C ILE A 110 -14.74 4.62 -8.66
N HIS A 111 -14.02 4.20 -9.68
CA HIS A 111 -14.51 3.42 -10.81
C HIS A 111 -13.59 2.23 -11.03
N VAL A 112 -14.12 1.03 -10.83
CA VAL A 112 -13.38 -0.20 -11.09
C VAL A 112 -14.13 -0.99 -12.14
N VAL A 113 -13.48 -1.26 -13.26
CA VAL A 113 -14.00 -2.04 -14.37
C VAL A 113 -13.18 -3.30 -14.49
N TYR A 114 -13.84 -4.45 -14.44
CA TYR A 114 -13.27 -5.73 -14.82
C TYR A 114 -13.62 -6.03 -16.27
N GLU A 115 -12.63 -6.40 -17.06
CA GLU A 115 -12.76 -6.77 -18.47
C GLU A 115 -12.15 -8.15 -18.70
N ASP A 116 -12.91 -9.04 -19.32
CA ASP A 116 -12.49 -10.41 -19.61
C ASP A 116 -12.71 -10.74 -21.09
N LYS A 117 -11.58 -10.86 -21.78
CA LYS A 117 -11.50 -11.28 -23.19
C LYS A 117 -10.93 -12.68 -23.34
N SER A 118 -10.38 -13.27 -22.28
CA SER A 118 -9.59 -14.51 -22.35
C SER A 118 -10.39 -15.74 -21.91
N THR A 119 -11.32 -15.60 -20.97
CA THR A 119 -12.09 -16.72 -20.41
C THR A 119 -13.10 -17.27 -21.43
N LYS A 120 -13.70 -16.40 -22.25
CA LYS A 120 -14.56 -16.77 -23.39
C LYS A 120 -14.21 -15.89 -24.60
N PRO A 121 -13.25 -16.29 -25.45
CA PRO A 121 -12.81 -15.47 -26.59
C PRO A 121 -13.94 -15.08 -27.56
N ASN A 122 -14.95 -15.93 -27.71
CA ASN A 122 -16.11 -15.67 -28.57
C ASN A 122 -17.21 -14.84 -27.89
N HIS A 123 -17.07 -14.53 -26.60
CA HIS A 123 -18.06 -13.79 -25.82
C HIS A 123 -17.34 -12.96 -24.72
N PRO A 124 -16.57 -11.93 -25.12
CA PRO A 124 -15.93 -11.05 -24.15
C PRO A 124 -17.00 -10.33 -23.33
N PHE A 125 -16.70 -10.10 -22.05
CA PHE A 125 -17.61 -9.40 -21.15
C PHE A 125 -16.85 -8.43 -20.26
N ALA A 126 -17.56 -7.43 -19.77
CA ALA A 126 -17.05 -6.49 -18.79
C ALA A 126 -18.13 -6.20 -17.75
N PHE A 127 -17.71 -5.99 -16.52
CA PHE A 127 -18.57 -5.49 -15.46
C PHE A 127 -17.77 -4.53 -14.60
N GLY A 128 -18.42 -3.57 -13.98
CA GLY A 128 -17.75 -2.61 -13.13
C GLY A 128 -18.62 -2.16 -11.99
N PHE A 129 -17.98 -1.60 -10.98
CA PHE A 129 -18.64 -0.94 -9.88
C PHE A 129 -18.09 0.46 -9.71
N THR A 130 -18.99 1.36 -9.34
CA THR A 130 -18.67 2.74 -9.05
C THR A 130 -19.02 3.03 -7.61
N LEU A 131 -18.15 3.74 -6.91
CA LEU A 131 -18.38 4.11 -5.52
C LEU A 131 -18.10 5.60 -5.35
N HIS A 132 -19.09 6.31 -4.81
CA HIS A 132 -19.01 7.76 -4.68
C HIS A 132 -17.88 8.18 -3.74
N TYR A 133 -17.77 7.54 -2.57
CA TYR A 133 -16.69 7.79 -1.63
C TYR A 133 -16.41 6.61 -0.70
N ILE A 134 -15.16 6.50 -0.27
CA ILE A 134 -14.70 5.71 0.88
C ILE A 134 -13.88 6.64 1.76
N THR A 135 -14.10 6.57 3.07
CA THR A 135 -13.28 7.26 4.06
C THR A 135 -12.76 6.27 5.09
N LEU A 136 -11.48 6.39 5.43
CA LEU A 136 -10.79 5.66 6.46
C LEU A 136 -10.37 6.67 7.54
N HIS A 137 -10.95 6.54 8.71
CA HIS A 137 -10.63 7.38 9.87
C HIS A 137 -10.05 6.52 10.97
N THR A 138 -9.10 7.08 11.72
CA THR A 138 -8.66 6.43 12.95
C THR A 138 -9.70 6.67 14.03
N THR A 139 -10.17 5.61 14.68
CA THR A 139 -11.19 5.69 15.74
C THR A 139 -10.66 5.19 17.07
N ASN A 140 -11.37 5.55 18.15
CA ASN A 140 -11.22 4.91 19.45
C ASN A 140 -12.05 3.59 19.51
N PRO A 141 -11.98 2.83 20.63
CA PRO A 141 -12.80 1.62 20.82
C PRO A 141 -14.31 1.85 20.73
N ASP A 142 -14.77 3.08 20.98
CA ASP A 142 -16.18 3.50 20.90
C ASP A 142 -16.58 4.01 19.50
N TRP A 143 -15.76 3.76 18.47
CA TRP A 143 -15.97 4.18 17.08
C TRP A 143 -16.05 5.69 16.86
N GLN A 144 -15.53 6.49 17.78
CA GLN A 144 -15.41 7.93 17.61
C GLN A 144 -14.07 8.30 16.95
N PRO A 145 -14.07 9.16 15.92
CA PRO A 145 -12.84 9.62 15.29
C PRO A 145 -11.88 10.25 16.30
N THR A 146 -10.65 9.77 16.36
CA THR A 146 -9.64 10.26 17.31
C THR A 146 -8.23 10.25 16.71
N ILE A 147 -7.37 11.09 17.26
CA ILE A 147 -5.95 11.13 16.90
C ILE A 147 -5.20 10.30 17.93
N LEU A 148 -4.43 9.32 17.47
CA LEU A 148 -3.61 8.51 18.35
C LEU A 148 -2.43 9.37 18.83
N THR A 149 -2.41 9.66 20.13
CA THR A 149 -1.37 10.46 20.79
C THR A 149 -0.29 9.59 21.45
N GLU A 150 -0.59 8.39 21.98
CA GLU A 150 0.37 7.48 22.67
C GLU A 150 0.05 5.98 22.48
N ASP A 151 0.89 5.08 23.03
CA ASP A 151 1.00 3.61 22.81
C ASP A 151 -0.27 2.80 23.10
N THR A 152 -1.32 2.99 22.31
CA THR A 152 -2.42 2.02 22.22
C THR A 152 -1.98 0.86 21.33
N PRO A 153 -1.99 -0.40 21.83
CA PRO A 153 -1.54 -1.56 21.07
C PRO A 153 -2.47 -1.92 19.89
N LEU A 154 -3.67 -1.35 19.85
CA LEU A 154 -4.69 -1.63 18.84
C LEU A 154 -5.11 -0.33 18.13
N ILE A 155 -5.03 -0.34 16.80
CA ILE A 155 -5.53 0.74 15.95
C ILE A 155 -6.90 0.31 15.44
N HIS A 156 -7.94 1.11 15.71
CA HIS A 156 -9.27 0.94 15.13
C HIS A 156 -9.40 1.84 13.89
N LYS A 157 -9.91 1.28 12.79
CA LYS A 157 -10.11 1.96 11.51
C LYS A 157 -11.44 1.59 10.87
#